data_AF-A0A6S7FJ47-F1
#
_entry.id   AF-A0A6S7FJ47-F1
#
_cell.length_a   1.000
_cell.length_b   1.000
_cell.length_c   1.000
_cell.angle_alpha   90.00
_cell.angle_beta   90.00
_cell.angle_gamma   90.00
#
_symmetry.space_group_name_H-M   'P 1'
#
loop_
_entity.id
_entity.type
_entity.pdbx_description
1 polymer ?
#
loop_
_entity_poly.entity_id
_entity_poly.type
_entity_poly.pdbx_seq_one_letter_code
_entity_poly.pdbx_strand_id
1 'polypeptide(L)'
;MDGLQPCNHEEADSRIFLHVHDAALQHHHVLIRSVDTDVFILAVAQMQRIPDKELWLAFGTGKQFRQHILHAAYQGGHVWSQVHMALPQLPSPSEWGWKKDKLWRPVWTTLPQAQQR
;
A
#
# COMPACT_ATOMS: atom_id res chain seq x y z
N MET A 1 -10.20 24.71 22.53
CA MET A 1 -10.20 23.88 21.31
C MET A 1 -9.40 24.66 20.28
N ASP A 2 -8.09 24.56 20.34
CA ASP A 2 -7.23 25.18 19.32
C ASP A 2 -7.45 24.44 18.00
N GLY A 3 -7.94 25.19 17.02
CA GLY A 3 -8.40 24.67 15.75
C GLY A 3 -7.25 24.05 14.97
N LEU A 4 -7.48 22.82 14.50
CA LEU A 4 -6.70 22.20 13.43
C LEU A 4 -6.49 23.23 12.33
N GLN A 5 -5.23 23.53 12.00
CA GLN A 5 -4.92 24.41 10.88
C GLN A 5 -5.60 23.87 9.61
N PRO A 6 -6.13 24.75 8.74
CA PRO A 6 -6.75 24.30 7.50
C PRO A 6 -5.73 23.54 6.67
N CYS A 7 -6.04 22.27 6.39
CA CYS A 7 -5.20 21.41 5.58
C CYS A 7 -5.17 21.96 4.15
N ASN A 8 -3.98 22.32 3.67
CA ASN A 8 -3.74 22.79 2.31
C ASN A 8 -3.45 21.66 1.31
N HIS A 9 -3.58 20.40 1.72
CA HIS A 9 -3.41 19.25 0.82
C HIS A 9 -4.66 19.06 -0.04
N GLU A 10 -4.48 19.17 -1.35
CA GLU A 10 -5.55 19.14 -2.37
C GLU A 10 -6.20 17.75 -2.53
N GLU A 11 -5.43 16.67 -2.39
CA GLU A 11 -5.84 15.31 -2.73
C GLU A 11 -6.23 14.45 -1.50
N ALA A 12 -7.29 13.65 -1.63
CA ALA A 12 -7.92 12.93 -0.50
C ALA A 12 -7.07 11.79 0.05
N ASP A 13 -6.30 11.15 -0.82
CA ASP A 13 -5.36 10.08 -0.56
C ASP A 13 -4.18 10.52 0.33
N SER A 14 -3.74 11.78 0.22
CA SER A 14 -2.70 12.38 1.05
C SER A 14 -3.25 12.87 2.39
N ARG A 15 -4.50 13.37 2.42
CA ARG A 15 -5.16 13.87 3.65
C ARG A 15 -5.34 12.78 4.71
N ILE A 16 -5.49 11.52 4.33
CA ILE A 16 -5.65 10.43 5.29
C ILE A 16 -4.43 10.32 6.24
N PHE A 17 -3.23 10.69 5.77
CA PHE A 17 -2.02 10.61 6.58
C PHE A 17 -1.93 11.67 7.66
N LEU A 18 -2.58 12.83 7.48
CA LEU A 18 -2.72 13.81 8.54
C LEU A 18 -3.50 13.23 9.73
N HIS A 19 -4.59 12.52 9.44
CA HIS A 19 -5.39 11.84 10.47
C HIS A 19 -4.64 10.66 11.09
N VAL A 20 -3.82 9.94 10.32
CA VAL A 20 -2.97 8.87 10.84
C VAL A 20 -1.93 9.42 11.80
N HIS A 21 -1.27 10.53 11.47
CA HIS A 21 -0.31 11.19 12.35
C HIS A 21 -0.97 11.65 13.66
N ASP A 22 -2.14 12.28 13.58
CA ASP A 22 -2.90 12.71 14.76
C ASP A 22 -3.32 11.50 15.62
N ALA A 23 -3.87 10.45 15.00
CA ALA A 23 -4.23 9.21 15.70
C ALA A 23 -3.02 8.54 16.35
N ALA A 24 -1.84 8.56 15.70
CA ALA A 24 -0.61 7.99 16.22
C ALA A 24 -0.08 8.72 17.47
N LEU A 25 -0.50 9.98 17.72
CA LEU A 25 -0.19 10.68 18.97
C LEU A 25 -0.86 10.03 20.18
N GLN A 26 -2.08 9.50 20.00
CA GLN A 26 -2.90 8.96 21.10
C GLN A 26 -2.98 7.43 21.09
N HIS A 27 -2.70 6.79 19.96
CA HIS A 27 -2.83 5.36 19.77
C HIS A 27 -1.52 4.74 19.31
N HIS A 28 -1.27 3.50 19.74
CA HIS A 28 -0.11 2.74 19.30
C HIS A 28 -0.37 2.04 17.96
N HIS A 29 -1.62 1.63 17.73
CA HIS A 29 -2.05 0.93 16.52
C HIS A 29 -3.03 1.81 15.75
N VAL A 30 -2.77 2.03 14.46
CA VAL A 30 -3.66 2.78 13.56
C VAL A 30 -3.99 1.90 12.37
N LEU A 31 -5.28 1.75 12.05
CA LEU A 31 -5.75 0.96 10.90
C LEU A 31 -6.24 1.88 9.78
N ILE A 32 -5.58 1.80 8.62
CA ILE A 32 -6.09 2.39 7.38
C ILE A 32 -6.85 1.31 6.61
N ARG A 33 -8.11 1.58 6.26
CA ARG A 33 -8.89 0.73 5.36
C ARG A 33 -9.15 1.50 4.07
N SER A 34 -8.58 1.03 2.97
CA SER A 34 -8.78 1.63 1.65
C SER A 34 -8.75 0.56 0.56
N VAL A 35 -9.40 0.84 -0.57
CA VAL A 35 -9.24 0.08 -1.82
C VAL A 35 -8.40 0.84 -2.84
N ASP A 36 -7.96 2.05 -2.47
CA ASP A 36 -7.14 2.93 -3.30
C ASP A 36 -5.66 2.56 -3.17
N THR A 37 -5.01 2.31 -4.33
CA THR A 37 -3.62 1.86 -4.39
C THR A 37 -2.68 2.96 -3.94
N ASP A 38 -2.98 4.22 -4.26
CA ASP A 38 -2.08 5.33 -3.93
C ASP A 38 -2.04 5.57 -2.41
N VAL A 39 -3.14 5.33 -1.71
CA VAL A 39 -3.18 5.32 -0.23
C VAL A 39 -2.27 4.23 0.36
N PHE A 40 -2.21 3.04 -0.24
CA PHE A 40 -1.28 1.99 0.23
C PHE A 40 0.18 2.42 0.05
N ILE A 41 0.50 2.96 -1.12
CA ILE A 41 1.85 3.34 -1.50
C ILE A 41 2.34 4.46 -0.56
N LEU A 42 1.50 5.47 -0.36
CA LEU A 42 1.77 6.55 0.58
C LEU A 42 1.92 6.02 2.00
N ALA A 43 1.18 4.99 2.42
CA ALA A 43 1.35 4.40 3.75
C ALA A 43 2.71 3.77 3.94
N VAL A 44 3.18 3.00 2.95
CA VAL A 44 4.54 2.42 2.97
C VAL A 44 5.59 3.53 3.04
N ALA A 45 5.42 4.63 2.31
CA ALA A 45 6.35 5.77 2.36
C ALA A 45 6.33 6.50 3.72
N GLN A 46 5.14 6.62 4.34
CA GLN A 46 4.96 7.34 5.60
C GLN A 46 5.32 6.50 6.84
N MET A 47 5.39 5.17 6.74
CA MET A 47 5.81 4.30 7.85
C MET A 47 7.16 4.71 8.45
N GLN A 48 8.10 5.19 7.63
CA GLN A 48 9.41 5.66 8.10
C GLN A 48 9.33 6.93 8.96
N ARG A 49 8.21 7.67 8.89
CA ARG A 49 8.00 8.95 9.57
C ARG A 49 7.17 8.82 10.84
N ILE A 50 6.74 7.61 11.19
CA ILE A 50 6.01 7.31 12.43
C ILE A 50 6.77 6.21 13.18
N PRO A 51 7.93 6.53 13.78
CA PRO A 51 8.69 5.56 14.56
C PRO A 51 7.88 5.06 15.77
N ASP A 52 8.07 3.79 16.13
CA ASP A 52 7.47 3.13 17.30
C ASP A 52 5.92 3.02 17.29
N LYS A 53 5.32 2.96 16.09
CA LYS A 53 3.87 2.75 15.91
C LYS A 53 3.60 1.66 14.89
N GLU A 54 2.58 0.86 15.15
CA GLU A 54 2.13 -0.15 14.20
C GLU A 54 1.05 0.43 13.29
N LEU A 55 1.39 0.61 12.01
CA LEU A 55 0.43 0.97 10.98
C LEU A 55 -0.10 -0.30 10.31
N TRP A 56 -1.37 -0.59 10.56
CA TRP A 56 -2.07 -1.72 9.97
C TRP A 56 -2.81 -1.22 8.74
N LEU A 57 -2.69 -1.94 7.64
CA LEU A 57 -3.34 -1.53 6.40
C LEU A 57 -4.17 -2.66 5.82
N ALA A 58 -5.48 -2.41 5.73
CA ALA A 58 -6.45 -3.30 5.12
C ALA A 58 -6.74 -2.81 3.68
N PHE A 59 -6.18 -3.53 2.69
CA PHE A 59 -6.24 -3.16 1.28
C PHE A 59 -6.97 -4.18 0.40
N GLY A 60 -8.00 -3.72 -0.33
CA GLY A 60 -8.80 -4.56 -1.24
C GLY A 60 -10.03 -5.21 -0.59
N THR A 61 -10.79 -5.98 -1.39
CA THR A 61 -12.00 -6.68 -0.94
C THR A 61 -11.95 -8.17 -1.32
N GLY A 62 -12.51 -9.03 -0.47
CA GLY A 62 -12.67 -10.45 -0.77
C GLY A 62 -11.37 -11.26 -0.88
N LYS A 63 -11.28 -12.11 -1.92
CA LYS A 63 -10.27 -13.19 -2.04
C LYS A 63 -8.94 -12.75 -2.67
N GLN A 64 -8.79 -11.49 -3.07
CA GLN A 64 -7.61 -10.96 -3.77
C GLN A 64 -6.66 -10.12 -2.89
N PHE A 65 -6.93 -10.05 -1.58
CA PHE A 65 -6.21 -9.22 -0.60
C PHE A 65 -4.68 -9.38 -0.67
N ARG A 66 -4.19 -10.62 -0.69
CA ARG A 66 -2.74 -10.91 -0.72
C ARG A 66 -2.05 -10.43 -2.00
N GLN A 67 -2.69 -10.59 -3.15
CA GLN A 67 -2.06 -10.24 -4.43
C GLN A 67 -1.99 -8.72 -4.60
N HIS A 68 -3.02 -8.00 -4.19
CA HIS A 68 -3.03 -6.53 -4.17
C HIS A 68 -1.91 -5.96 -3.30
N ILE A 69 -1.71 -6.50 -2.09
CA ILE A 69 -0.60 -6.08 -1.21
C ILE A 69 0.76 -6.34 -1.86
N LEU A 70 0.94 -7.51 -2.47
CA LEU A 70 2.20 -7.84 -3.15
C LEU A 70 2.48 -6.93 -4.34
N HIS A 71 1.47 -6.64 -5.18
CA HIS A 71 1.60 -5.73 -6.32
C HIS A 71 1.96 -4.32 -5.86
N ALA A 72 1.24 -3.80 -4.88
CA ALA A 72 1.44 -2.46 -4.38
C ALA A 72 2.79 -2.30 -3.67
N ALA A 73 3.22 -3.29 -2.87
CA ALA A 73 4.54 -3.28 -2.23
C ALA A 73 5.68 -3.30 -3.27
N TYR A 74 5.52 -4.06 -4.36
CA TYR A 74 6.47 -4.05 -5.47
C TYR A 74 6.52 -2.71 -6.20
N GLN A 75 5.35 -2.18 -6.57
CA GLN A 75 5.25 -0.91 -7.30
C GLN A 75 5.76 0.27 -6.46
N GLY A 76 5.33 0.41 -5.21
CA GLY A 76 5.74 1.52 -4.35
C GLY A 76 7.15 1.34 -3.79
N GLY A 77 7.38 0.18 -3.17
CA GLY A 77 8.60 -0.09 -2.43
C GLY A 77 9.81 -0.36 -3.31
N HIS A 78 9.64 -1.00 -4.47
CA HIS A 78 10.77 -1.35 -5.35
C HIS A 78 10.86 -0.51 -6.62
N VAL A 79 9.74 -0.19 -7.27
CA VAL A 79 9.78 0.57 -8.52
C VAL A 79 9.85 2.07 -8.25
N TRP A 80 8.88 2.62 -7.51
CA TRP A 80 8.78 4.07 -7.29
C TRP A 80 9.81 4.63 -6.32
N SER A 81 10.18 3.91 -5.26
CA SER A 81 11.28 4.34 -4.36
C SER A 81 12.60 4.56 -5.09
N GLN A 82 12.78 3.94 -6.25
CA GLN A 82 13.97 3.99 -7.08
C GLN A 82 13.82 4.87 -8.34
N VAL A 83 12.73 5.64 -8.46
CA VAL A 83 12.39 6.40 -9.69
C VAL A 83 13.48 7.40 -10.13
N HIS A 84 14.29 7.89 -9.18
CA HIS A 84 15.39 8.81 -9.47
C HIS A 84 16.67 8.13 -9.96
N MET A 85 16.74 6.80 -9.95
CA MET A 85 17.89 6.05 -10.45
C MET A 85 17.71 5.70 -11.92
N ALA A 86 18.70 6.01 -12.74
CA ALA A 86 18.65 5.73 -14.19
C ALA A 86 18.60 4.22 -14.52
N LEU A 87 19.14 3.37 -13.63
CA LEU A 87 19.17 1.92 -13.76
C LEU A 87 18.86 1.27 -12.40
N PRO A 88 17.59 1.27 -11.97
CA PRO A 88 17.21 0.70 -10.68
C PRO A 88 17.30 -0.83 -10.73
N GLN A 89 17.79 -1.44 -9.65
CA GLN A 89 17.78 -2.89 -9.52
C GLN A 89 16.44 -3.31 -8.90
N LEU A 90 15.63 -3.98 -9.71
CA LEU A 90 14.32 -4.47 -9.28
C LEU A 90 14.42 -5.97 -8.92
N PRO A 91 13.84 -6.39 -7.79
CA PRO A 91 13.72 -7.82 -7.48
C PRO A 91 12.78 -8.49 -8.49
N SER A 92 12.85 -9.82 -8.59
CA SER A 92 12.02 -10.56 -9.55
C SER A 92 10.53 -10.38 -9.22
N PRO A 93 9.67 -9.97 -10.17
CA PRO A 93 8.22 -9.86 -9.95
C PRO A 93 7.54 -11.17 -9.53
N SER A 94 8.19 -12.33 -9.74
CA SER A 94 7.65 -13.66 -9.41
C SER A 94 7.30 -13.84 -7.94
N GLU A 95 8.01 -13.14 -7.06
CA GLU A 95 7.77 -13.19 -5.61
C GLU A 95 6.69 -12.19 -5.17
N TRP A 96 6.27 -11.32 -6.10
CA TRP A 96 5.38 -10.19 -5.84
C TRP A 96 4.05 -10.34 -6.57
N GLY A 97 3.55 -11.56 -6.70
CA GLY A 97 2.23 -11.81 -7.28
C GLY A 97 2.18 -11.70 -8.80
N TRP A 98 3.32 -11.78 -9.49
CA TRP A 98 3.36 -11.90 -10.94
C TRP A 98 3.80 -13.31 -11.35
N LYS A 99 3.31 -13.78 -12.50
CA LYS A 99 3.80 -15.01 -13.11
C LYS A 99 4.37 -14.72 -14.49
N LYS A 100 5.43 -15.43 -14.86
CA LYS A 100 6.06 -15.31 -16.17
C LYS A 100 5.67 -16.51 -17.02
N ASP A 101 4.75 -16.27 -17.95
CA ASP A 101 4.52 -17.19 -19.05
C ASP A 101 5.44 -16.74 -20.21
N LYS A 102 4.89 -16.08 -21.24
CA LYS A 102 5.68 -15.36 -22.28
C LYS A 102 5.96 -13.90 -21.91
N LEU A 103 5.07 -13.29 -21.12
CA LEU A 103 5.13 -11.94 -20.57
C LEU A 103 4.78 -12.02 -19.09
N TRP A 104 5.20 -11.04 -18.31
CA TRP A 104 4.77 -10.91 -16.91
C TRP A 104 3.26 -10.62 -16.87
N ARG A 105 2.53 -11.43 -16.12
CA ARG A 105 1.08 -11.27 -15.91
C ARG A 105 0.77 -11.27 -14.42
N PRO A 106 -0.16 -10.43 -13.96
CA PRO A 106 -0.56 -10.43 -12.56
C PRO A 106 -1.29 -11.73 -12.22
N VAL A 107 -1.01 -12.27 -11.04
CA VAL A 107 -1.76 -13.36 -10.43
C VAL A 107 -2.95 -12.75 -9.71
N TRP A 108 -4.15 -13.04 -10.21
CA TRP A 108 -5.38 -12.44 -9.67
C TRP A 108 -5.90 -13.14 -8.41
N THR A 109 -5.77 -14.46 -8.32
CA THR A 109 -6.29 -15.25 -7.18
C THR A 109 -5.46 -16.52 -6.98
N THR A 110 -5.28 -16.93 -5.71
CA THR A 110 -4.57 -18.17 -5.33
C THR A 110 -5.51 -19.29 -4.88
N LEU A 111 -6.82 -19.10 -4.95
CA LEU A 111 -7.80 -20.13 -4.61
C LEU A 111 -8.15 -20.95 -5.86
N PRO A 112 -8.36 -22.27 -5.73
CA PRO A 112 -8.98 -23.05 -6.80
C PRO A 112 -10.32 -22.41 -7.19
N GLN A 113 -10.60 -22.35 -8.49
CA GLN A 113 -11.91 -21.96 -8.97
C GLN A 113 -12.94 -22.86 -8.27
N ALA A 114 -13.94 -22.26 -7.62
CA ALA A 114 -14.96 -23.04 -6.93
C ALA A 114 -15.58 -23.99 -7.96
N GLN A 115 -15.46 -25.30 -7.71
CA GLN A 115 -16.04 -26.34 -8.54
C GLN A 115 -17.54 -26.04 -8.66
N GLN A 116 -18.02 -25.83 -9.89
CA GLN A 116 -19.45 -25.75 -10.16
C GLN A 116 -20.06 -27.07 -9.68
N ARG A 117 -20.88 -26.98 -8.64
CA ARG A 117 -21.82 -28.05 -8.27
C ARG A 117 -23.08 -27.89 -9.09
#